data_AF-T1IE94-F1
#
_entry.id   AF-T1IE94-F1
#
_cell.length_a   1.000
_cell.length_b   1.000
_cell.length_c   1.000
_cell.angle_alpha   90.00
_cell.angle_beta   90.00
_cell.angle_gamma   90.00
#
_symmetry.space_group_name_H-M   'P 1'
#
loop_
_entity.id
_entity.type
_entity.pdbx_description
1 polymer ?
#
loop_
_entity_poly.entity_id
_entity_poly.type
_entity_poly.pdbx_seq_one_letter_code
_entity_poly.pdbx_strand_id
1 'polypeptide(L)'
;MPSLFIVKMTSLIKRLNTPLTEEQNLQILEKNIKGDHLPHLAQATYSSVKELESVLCNLEIWNQRAARYRKPPAKGLLEPALGHRTKKPLPQVSTIRETGTQEVPERRTSAYRGPVCWNCGQTGHLARTCSSPKTQFCGRCGLQKVSTQGCTRCGPNQKK
;
A
#
# COMPACT_ATOMS: atom_id res chain seq x y z
N MET A 1 0.82 23.48 9.24
CA MET A 1 1.20 24.84 8.84
C MET A 1 2.30 25.38 9.74
N PRO A 2 3.57 25.00 9.49
CA PRO A 2 4.78 25.59 10.06
C PRO A 2 4.80 27.12 9.99
N SER A 3 4.18 27.73 8.99
CA SER A 3 4.02 29.19 8.89
C SER A 3 3.37 29.81 10.13
N LEU A 4 2.27 29.24 10.63
CA LEU A 4 1.61 29.71 11.85
C LEU A 4 2.49 29.56 13.09
N PHE A 5 3.28 28.49 13.15
CA PHE A 5 4.22 28.27 14.25
C PHE A 5 5.35 29.31 14.21
N ILE A 6 5.95 29.56 13.05
CA ILE A 6 7.04 30.53 12.87
C ILE A 6 6.55 31.95 13.16
N VAL A 7 5.35 32.33 12.70
CA VAL A 7 4.77 33.65 13.01
C VAL A 7 4.54 33.83 14.52
N LYS A 8 4.04 32.80 15.22
CA LYS A 8 3.89 32.84 16.67
C LYS A 8 5.22 32.97 17.39
N MET A 9 6.20 32.15 17.02
CA MET A 9 7.52 32.16 17.63
C MET A 9 8.26 33.48 17.39
N THR A 10 8.25 34.00 16.16
CA THR A 10 8.86 35.31 15.85
C THR A 10 8.18 36.44 16.59
N SER A 11 6.86 36.37 16.81
CA SER A 11 6.14 37.36 17.63
C SER A 11 6.51 37.29 19.10
N LEU A 12 6.77 36.09 19.64
CA LEU A 12 7.25 35.92 21.02
C LEU A 12 8.70 36.42 21.17
N ILE A 13 9.57 36.12 20.21
CA ILE A 13 10.96 36.56 20.19
C ILE A 13 11.06 38.09 20.16
N LYS A 14 10.21 38.76 19.38
CA LYS A 14 10.14 40.24 19.32
C LYS A 14 9.75 40.91 20.64
N ARG A 15 9.16 40.18 21.58
CA ARG A 15 8.75 40.69 22.90
C ARG A 15 9.86 40.56 23.96
N LEU A 16 10.99 39.96 23.62
CA LEU A 16 12.14 39.84 24.52
C LEU A 16 12.89 41.16 24.60
N ASN A 17 13.35 41.52 25.80
CA ASN A 17 14.13 42.74 26.03
C ASN A 17 15.54 42.67 25.41
N THR A 18 16.06 41.47 25.17
CA THR A 18 17.34 41.22 24.52
C THR A 18 17.10 40.66 23.12
N PRO A 19 17.54 41.34 22.04
CA PRO A 19 17.38 40.82 20.69
C PRO A 19 18.29 39.59 20.48
N LEU A 20 17.70 38.47 20.08
CA LEU A 20 18.42 37.24 19.72
C LEU A 20 18.94 37.33 18.30
N THR A 21 20.11 36.75 18.04
CA THR A 21 20.66 36.68 16.67
C THR A 21 19.85 35.70 15.81
N GLU A 22 19.98 35.79 14.48
CA GLU A 22 19.23 34.91 13.58
C GLU A 22 19.58 33.43 13.80
N GLU A 23 20.84 33.12 14.13
CA GLU A 23 21.29 31.76 14.41
C GLU A 23 20.64 31.20 15.68
N GLN A 24 20.51 32.01 16.72
CA GLN A 24 19.85 31.61 17.96
C GLN A 24 18.35 31.36 17.72
N ASN A 25 17.72 32.19 16.89
CA ASN A 25 16.32 32.00 16.50
C ASN A 25 16.13 30.69 15.72
N LEU A 26 17.04 30.37 14.81
CA LEU A 26 17.02 29.11 14.06
C LEU A 26 17.16 27.91 15.00
N GLN A 27 18.12 27.92 15.94
CA GLN A 27 18.29 26.83 16.90
C GLN A 27 17.06 26.60 17.79
N ILE A 28 16.39 27.67 18.22
CA ILE A 28 15.15 27.56 19.01
C ILE A 28 14.03 26.97 18.15
N LEU A 29 13.89 27.42 16.91
CA LEU A 29 12.86 26.93 16.00
C LEU A 29 13.08 25.45 15.65
N GLU A 30 14.30 25.05 15.28
CA GLU A 30 14.68 23.66 14.97
C GLU A 30 14.30 22.69 16.09
N LYS A 31 14.58 23.05 17.35
CA LYS A 31 14.25 22.24 18.52
C LYS A 31 12.75 22.08 18.77
N ASN A 32 11.94 23.02 18.27
CA ASN A 32 10.50 23.06 18.50
C ASN A 32 9.67 22.66 17.25
N ILE A 33 10.32 22.40 16.11
CA ILE A 33 9.66 21.90 14.90
C ILE A 33 9.28 20.41 15.08
N LYS A 34 8.13 20.01 14.52
CA LYS A 34 7.67 18.62 14.56
C LYS A 34 8.69 17.66 13.94
N GLY A 35 8.86 16.51 14.58
CA GLY A 35 9.82 15.47 14.16
C GLY A 35 9.69 15.04 12.70
N ASP A 36 8.48 15.08 12.13
CA ASP A 36 8.20 14.71 10.74
C ASP A 36 8.98 15.53 9.70
N HIS A 37 9.44 16.73 10.05
CA HIS A 37 10.18 17.61 9.13
C HIS A 37 11.70 17.46 9.24
N LEU A 38 12.21 16.85 10.31
CA LEU A 38 13.65 16.74 10.60
C LEU A 38 14.48 16.05 9.50
N PRO A 39 14.02 14.94 8.87
CA PRO A 39 14.82 14.25 7.85
C PRO A 39 15.08 15.08 6.59
N HIS A 40 14.16 16.00 6.27
CA HIS A 40 14.30 16.92 5.14
C HIS A 40 15.13 18.14 5.54
N LEU A 41 14.94 18.65 6.76
CA LEU A 41 15.74 19.76 7.28
C LEU A 41 17.23 19.39 7.40
N ALA A 42 17.55 18.12 7.71
CA ALA A 42 18.92 17.63 7.74
C ALA A 42 19.63 17.67 6.37
N GLN A 43 18.88 17.70 5.26
CA GLN A 43 19.41 17.76 3.90
C GLN A 43 19.39 19.17 3.32
N ALA A 44 18.70 20.11 3.97
CA ALA A 44 18.55 21.49 3.51
C ALA A 44 19.51 22.41 4.25
N THR A 45 20.17 23.31 3.53
CA THR A 45 20.95 24.40 4.12
C THR A 45 20.11 25.67 4.16
N TYR A 46 20.02 26.33 5.31
CA TYR A 46 19.31 27.60 5.50
C TYR A 46 20.10 28.48 6.47
N SER A 47 20.05 29.79 6.21
CA SER A 47 20.81 30.81 6.94
C SER A 47 19.94 31.85 7.63
N SER A 48 18.64 31.90 7.28
CA SER A 48 17.67 32.82 7.88
C SER A 48 16.33 32.15 8.18
N VAL A 49 15.57 32.72 9.12
CA VAL A 49 14.23 32.24 9.53
C VAL A 49 13.27 32.20 8.34
N LYS A 50 13.39 33.14 7.39
CA LYS A 50 12.57 33.17 6.16
C LYS A 50 12.88 32.01 5.21
N GLU A 51 14.15 31.61 5.11
CA GLU A 51 14.56 30.47 4.30
C GLU A 51 14.04 29.17 4.92
N LEU A 52 14.16 29.03 6.24
CA LEU A 52 13.59 27.91 6.99
C LEU A 52 12.06 27.78 6.76
N GLU A 53 11.33 28.90 6.81
CA GLU A 53 9.89 28.92 6.53
C GLU A 53 9.59 28.44 5.10
N SER A 54 10.38 28.88 4.12
CA SER A 54 10.21 28.52 2.71
C SER A 54 10.44 27.02 2.49
N VAL A 55 11.48 26.44 3.11
CA VAL A 55 11.76 25.00 3.07
C VAL A 55 10.60 24.20 3.67
N LEU A 56 10.10 24.61 4.83
CA LEU A 56 9.00 23.93 5.52
C LEU A 56 7.69 24.01 4.74
N CYS A 57 7.40 25.16 4.11
CA CYS A 57 6.25 25.34 3.23
C CYS A 57 6.34 24.42 2.00
N ASN A 58 7.51 24.36 1.36
CA ASN A 58 7.75 23.47 0.22
C ASN A 58 7.53 22.00 0.63
N LEU A 59 8.07 21.59 1.77
CA LEU A 59 7.88 20.24 2.32
C LEU A 59 6.39 19.92 2.52
N GLU A 60 5.60 20.83 3.08
CA GLU A 60 4.14 20.63 3.21
C GLU A 60 3.44 20.47 1.87
N ILE A 61 3.82 21.25 0.85
CA ILE A 61 3.27 21.11 -0.51
C ILE A 61 3.57 19.69 -1.04
N TRP A 62 4.80 19.21 -0.88
CA TRP A 62 5.19 17.87 -1.31
C TRP A 62 4.48 16.77 -0.52
N ASN A 63 4.32 16.92 0.79
CA ASN A 63 3.54 15.99 1.61
C ASN A 63 2.08 15.94 1.16
N GLN A 64 1.46 17.07 0.86
CA GLN A 64 0.09 17.11 0.34
C GLN A 64 -0.01 16.50 -1.07
N ARG A 65 0.99 16.70 -1.92
CA ARG A 65 1.06 16.03 -3.23
C ARG A 65 1.18 14.53 -3.08
N ALA A 66 2.06 14.06 -2.20
CA ALA A 66 2.24 12.64 -1.90
C ALA A 66 0.96 12.01 -1.32
N ALA A 67 0.27 12.70 -0.41
CA ALA A 67 -1.00 12.22 0.15
C ALA A 67 -2.11 12.10 -0.92
N ARG A 68 -2.09 12.97 -1.94
CA ARG A 68 -3.03 12.95 -3.06
C ARG A 68 -2.60 12.05 -4.22
N TYR A 69 -1.40 11.47 -4.18
CA TYR A 69 -0.89 10.64 -5.25
C TYR A 69 -1.80 9.42 -5.49
N ARG A 70 -2.17 9.21 -6.76
CA ARG A 70 -2.84 8.01 -7.23
C ARG A 70 -1.92 7.28 -8.21
N LYS A 71 -1.82 5.97 -8.04
CA LYS A 71 -1.04 5.11 -8.94
C LYS A 71 -1.62 5.20 -10.35
N PRO A 72 -0.77 5.31 -11.40
CA PRO A 72 -1.22 5.26 -12.78
C PRO A 72 -2.00 3.96 -13.06
N PRO A 73 -3.08 4.02 -13.86
CA PRO A 73 -3.83 2.82 -14.22
C PRO A 73 -2.95 1.87 -15.04
N ALA A 74 -2.98 0.59 -14.71
CA ALA A 74 -2.22 -0.44 -15.42
C ALA A 74 -2.91 -0.93 -16.71
N LYS A 75 -4.09 -0.38 -17.04
CA LYS A 75 -4.90 -0.80 -18.20
C LYS A 75 -4.65 0.16 -19.37
N GLY A 76 -4.47 -0.39 -20.57
CA GLY A 76 -4.35 0.40 -21.80
C GLY A 76 -3.02 1.12 -21.96
N LEU A 77 -1.96 0.62 -21.31
CA LEU A 77 -0.62 1.18 -21.48
C LEU A 77 -0.05 0.83 -22.85
N LEU A 78 0.41 1.84 -23.58
CA LEU A 78 1.15 1.68 -24.85
C LEU A 78 2.40 0.82 -24.67
N GLU A 79 3.07 0.94 -23.52
CA GLU A 79 4.28 0.16 -23.20
C GLU A 79 4.11 -0.61 -21.88
N PRO A 80 3.50 -1.81 -21.93
CA PRO A 80 3.17 -2.60 -20.73
C PRO A 80 4.37 -3.01 -19.87
N ALA A 81 5.58 -3.04 -20.45
CA ALA A 81 6.82 -3.38 -19.75
C ALA A 81 7.28 -2.27 -18.78
N LEU A 82 7.05 -1.00 -19.12
CA LEU A 82 7.35 0.15 -18.27
C LEU A 82 6.20 0.54 -17.34
N GLY A 83 5.07 -0.17 -17.44
CA GLY A 83 3.90 0.12 -16.63
C GLY A 83 4.12 -0.04 -15.14
N HIS A 84 3.43 0.79 -14.35
CA HIS A 84 3.44 0.70 -12.90
C HIS A 84 2.88 -0.65 -12.44
N ARG A 85 3.77 -1.61 -12.20
CA ARG A 85 3.43 -2.92 -11.64
C ARG A 85 3.41 -2.80 -10.13
N THR A 86 2.25 -3.06 -9.53
CA THR A 86 2.21 -3.31 -8.09
C THR A 86 3.04 -4.57 -7.84
N LYS A 87 4.20 -4.43 -7.20
CA LYS A 87 4.91 -5.59 -6.68
C LYS A 87 3.93 -6.31 -5.76
N LYS A 88 3.50 -7.52 -6.13
CA LYS A 88 2.90 -8.44 -5.15
C LYS A 88 3.88 -8.51 -3.99
N PRO A 89 3.42 -8.52 -2.72
CA PRO A 89 4.33 -8.77 -1.60
C PRO A 89 5.11 -10.03 -1.95
N LEU A 90 6.42 -9.88 -2.12
CA LEU A 90 7.28 -11.04 -2.27
C LEU A 90 7.07 -11.85 -0.98
N PRO A 91 6.85 -13.17 -1.06
CA PRO A 91 6.90 -13.99 0.14
C PRO A 91 8.24 -13.67 0.82
N GLN A 92 8.18 -13.40 2.13
CA GLN A 92 9.40 -13.13 2.89
C GLN A 92 10.35 -14.31 2.66
N VAL A 93 11.53 -14.01 2.11
CA VAL A 93 12.59 -15.00 1.93
C VAL A 93 13.07 -15.34 3.33
N SER A 94 12.49 -16.39 3.91
CA SER A 94 13.04 -17.02 5.11
C SER A 94 14.44 -17.49 4.74
N THR A 95 15.44 -16.89 5.40
CA THR A 95 16.83 -17.34 5.57
C THR A 95 17.24 -18.54 4.71
N ILE A 96 18.05 -18.26 3.68
CA ILE A 96 18.79 -19.27 2.94
C ILE A 96 19.76 -19.93 3.96
N ARG A 97 19.58 -21.23 4.23
CA ARG A 97 20.63 -22.04 4.85
C ARG A 97 21.58 -22.46 3.74
N GLU A 98 22.84 -22.07 3.87
CA GLU A 98 23.93 -22.54 3.03
C GLU A 98 24.14 -24.04 3.25
N THR A 99 23.73 -24.85 2.28
CA THR A 99 24.28 -26.21 2.12
C THR A 99 24.48 -26.44 0.63
N GLY A 100 25.71 -26.80 0.27
CA GLY A 100 26.24 -26.84 -1.08
C GLY A 100 25.55 -27.81 -2.04
N THR A 101 25.87 -27.56 -3.31
CA THR A 101 25.88 -28.44 -4.49
C THR A 101 25.17 -29.79 -4.35
N GLN A 102 23.98 -29.92 -4.96
CA GLN A 102 23.60 -31.05 -5.83
C GLN A 102 22.19 -30.85 -6.40
N GLU A 103 22.11 -30.94 -7.73
CA GLU A 103 21.02 -31.43 -8.59
C GLU A 103 19.57 -30.99 -8.31
N VAL A 104 18.96 -30.35 -9.31
CA VAL A 104 17.57 -29.90 -9.35
C VAL A 104 16.61 -31.05 -9.02
N PRO A 105 15.95 -31.07 -7.84
CA PRO A 105 14.83 -31.96 -7.63
C PRO A 105 13.59 -31.27 -8.18
N GLU A 106 12.80 -32.01 -8.96
CA GLU A 106 11.49 -31.58 -9.43
C GLU A 106 10.72 -30.90 -8.30
N ARG A 107 10.34 -29.66 -8.62
CA ARG A 107 9.49 -28.78 -7.84
C ARG A 107 8.39 -29.63 -7.20
N ARG A 108 8.51 -29.91 -5.89
CA ARG A 108 7.43 -30.48 -5.09
C ARG A 108 6.25 -29.55 -5.23
N THR A 109 5.34 -29.93 -6.12
CA THR A 109 4.05 -29.30 -6.26
C THR A 109 3.40 -29.46 -4.91
N SER A 110 3.30 -28.34 -4.18
CA SER A 110 2.26 -28.21 -3.17
C SER A 110 1.00 -28.80 -3.79
N ALA A 111 0.39 -29.80 -3.15
CA ALA A 111 -0.80 -30.48 -3.62
C ALA A 111 -1.97 -29.49 -3.69
N TYR A 112 -1.92 -28.59 -4.67
CA TYR A 112 -3.02 -27.79 -5.14
C TYR A 112 -3.93 -28.81 -5.79
N ARG A 113 -4.84 -29.38 -5.00
CA ARG A 113 -5.97 -30.13 -5.55
C ARG A 113 -6.62 -29.16 -6.54
N GLY A 114 -6.44 -29.44 -7.83
CA GLY A 114 -6.97 -28.61 -8.90
C GLY A 114 -8.47 -28.35 -8.68
N PRO A 115 -9.04 -27.32 -9.34
CA PRO A 115 -10.44 -26.98 -9.15
C PRO A 115 -11.31 -28.22 -9.35
N VAL A 116 -12.13 -28.53 -8.34
CA VAL A 116 -13.13 -29.61 -8.41
C VAL A 116 -14.36 -29.03 -9.09
N CYS A 117 -14.80 -29.69 -10.15
CA CYS A 117 -16.01 -29.33 -10.86
C CYS A 117 -17.25 -29.64 -10.00
N TRP A 118 -18.04 -28.62 -9.67
CA TRP A 118 -19.29 -28.81 -8.91
C TRP A 118 -20.41 -29.49 -9.71
N ASN A 119 -20.28 -29.59 -11.04
CA ASN A 119 -21.24 -30.29 -11.89
C ASN A 119 -21.04 -31.82 -11.84
N CYS A 120 -19.82 -32.31 -12.09
CA CYS A 120 -19.53 -33.74 -12.21
C CYS A 120 -18.64 -34.30 -11.09
N GLY A 121 -18.12 -33.46 -10.20
CA GLY A 121 -17.24 -33.86 -9.09
C GLY A 121 -15.80 -34.16 -9.48
N GLN A 122 -15.44 -34.09 -10.77
CA GLN A 122 -14.08 -34.36 -11.24
C GLN A 122 -13.16 -33.14 -11.08
N THR A 123 -11.87 -33.38 -10.82
CA THR A 123 -10.84 -32.35 -10.74
C THR A 123 -10.32 -31.94 -12.12
N GLY A 124 -9.81 -30.72 -12.23
CA GLY A 124 -9.10 -30.23 -13.43
C GLY A 124 -9.91 -29.29 -14.31
N HIS A 125 -11.19 -29.09 -14.01
CA HIS A 125 -12.05 -28.13 -14.70
C HIS A 125 -13.11 -27.54 -13.76
N LEU A 126 -13.72 -26.43 -14.16
CA LEU A 126 -14.80 -25.78 -13.41
C LEU A 126 -16.15 -26.19 -14.00
N ALA A 127 -17.24 -26.04 -13.24
CA ALA A 127 -18.60 -26.35 -13.71
C ALA A 127 -19.00 -25.59 -14.99
N ARG A 128 -18.35 -24.45 -15.29
CA ARG A 128 -18.55 -23.66 -16.51
C ARG A 128 -17.94 -24.29 -17.76
N THR A 129 -16.88 -25.09 -17.60
CA THR A 129 -16.13 -25.75 -18.68
C THR A 129 -16.34 -27.26 -18.67
N CYS A 130 -17.39 -27.73 -17.99
CA CYS A 130 -17.73 -29.15 -17.90
C CYS A 130 -18.48 -29.62 -19.15
N SER A 131 -18.01 -30.69 -19.79
CA SER A 131 -18.63 -31.29 -20.97
C SER A 131 -19.81 -32.23 -20.65
N SER A 132 -19.98 -32.61 -19.37
CA SER A 132 -21.12 -33.42 -18.92
C SER A 132 -22.42 -32.60 -18.94
N PRO A 133 -23.59 -33.26 -19.05
CA PRO A 133 -24.88 -32.57 -18.96
C PRO A 133 -24.96 -31.75 -17.68
N LYS A 134 -25.54 -30.55 -17.77
CA LYS A 134 -25.64 -29.63 -16.63
C LYS A 134 -26.60 -30.21 -15.59
N THR A 135 -26.06 -30.53 -14.42
CA THR A 135 -26.84 -30.91 -13.24
C THR A 135 -27.11 -29.67 -12.39
N GLN A 136 -28.18 -29.71 -11.61
CA GLN A 136 -28.46 -28.64 -10.66
C GLN A 136 -27.50 -28.77 -9.47
N PHE A 137 -26.84 -27.68 -9.11
CA PHE A 137 -25.98 -27.59 -7.93
C PHE A 137 -26.06 -26.19 -7.33
N CYS A 138 -25.76 -26.07 -6.03
CA CYS A 138 -25.78 -24.79 -5.36
C CYS A 138 -24.58 -23.96 -5.84
N GLY A 139 -24.82 -22.83 -6.48
CA GLY A 139 -23.76 -21.95 -6.98
C GLY A 139 -22.93 -21.28 -5.87
N ARG A 140 -23.33 -21.41 -4.59
CA ARG A 140 -22.65 -20.82 -3.43
C ARG A 140 -21.79 -21.81 -2.66
N CYS A 141 -22.25 -23.05 -2.48
CA CYS A 141 -21.52 -24.06 -1.68
C CYS A 141 -21.17 -25.35 -2.45
N GLY A 142 -21.54 -25.46 -3.72
CA GLY A 142 -21.25 -26.62 -4.56
C GLY A 142 -22.03 -27.89 -4.21
N LEU A 143 -23.07 -27.81 -3.36
CA LEU A 143 -23.91 -28.97 -3.02
C LEU A 143 -24.63 -29.49 -4.27
N GLN A 144 -24.50 -30.77 -4.55
CA GLN A 144 -25.08 -31.42 -5.74
C GLN A 144 -26.59 -31.58 -5.62
N LYS A 145 -27.27 -31.60 -6.78
CA LYS A 145 -28.73 -31.82 -6.95
C LYS A 145 -29.63 -30.83 -6.19
N VAL A 146 -29.12 -29.65 -5.86
CA VAL A 146 -29.91 -28.61 -5.19
C VAL A 146 -29.69 -27.26 -5.84
N SER A 147 -30.76 -26.50 -6.06
CA SER A 147 -30.66 -25.13 -6.57
C SER A 147 -30.28 -24.16 -5.45
N THR A 148 -29.64 -23.04 -5.79
CA THR A 148 -29.23 -22.00 -4.84
C THR A 148 -30.39 -21.49 -3.97
N GLN A 149 -31.62 -21.49 -4.48
CA GLN A 149 -32.82 -21.06 -3.73
C GLN A 149 -33.33 -22.10 -2.71
N GLY A 150 -33.10 -23.40 -2.97
CA GLY A 150 -33.51 -24.50 -2.10
C GLY A 150 -32.35 -25.09 -1.29
N CYS A 151 -31.21 -24.39 -1.21
CA CYS A 151 -30.02 -24.91 -0.55
C CYS A 151 -30.14 -24.80 0.97
N THR A 152 -30.30 -25.96 1.61
CA THR A 152 -30.36 -26.11 3.08
C THR A 152 -29.13 -25.56 3.80
N ARG A 153 -27.98 -25.45 3.09
CA ARG A 153 -26.73 -24.92 3.64
C ARG A 153 -26.56 -23.41 3.48
N CYS A 154 -27.24 -22.77 2.53
CA CYS A 154 -26.97 -21.37 2.17
C CYS A 154 -28.15 -20.41 2.38
N GLY A 155 -29.36 -20.92 2.61
CA GLY A 155 -30.56 -20.11 2.77
C GLY A 155 -30.97 -19.34 1.50
N PRO A 156 -32.18 -18.74 1.47
CA PRO A 156 -32.63 -17.94 0.34
C PRO A 156 -31.75 -16.70 0.19
N ASN A 157 -31.34 -16.43 -1.05
CA ASN A 157 -30.53 -15.28 -1.40
C ASN A 157 -31.39 -14.01 -1.36
N GLN A 158 -31.42 -13.31 -0.23
CA GLN A 158 -32.03 -11.97 -0.17
C GLN A 158 -31.17 -11.03 -1.02
N LYS A 159 -31.64 -10.71 -2.22
CA LYS A 159 -31.07 -9.64 -3.05
C LYS A 159 -31.31 -8.32 -2.30
N LYS A 160 -30.23 -7.66 -1.90
CA LYS A 160 -30.26 -6.30 -1.35
C LYS A 160 -30.25 -5.29 -2.50
#